data_AF-A0A4Y1ZX20-F1
#
_entry.id   AF-A0A4Y1ZX20-F1
#
_cell.length_a   1.000
_cell.length_b   1.000
_cell.length_c   1.000
_cell.angle_alpha   90.00
_cell.angle_beta   90.00
_cell.angle_gamma   90.00
#
_symmetry.space_group_name_H-M   'P 1'
#
loop_
_entity.id
_entity.type
_entity.pdbx_description
1 polymer ?
#
loop_
_entity_poly.entity_id
_entity_poly.type
_entity_poly.pdbx_seq_one_letter_code
_entity_poly.pdbx_strand_id
1 'polypeptide(L)'
;MDYVDLIKWENVTEPPLTERFSDDMIAEAIIVNSAIIQEAILHTIKGFPCHTQATERIVKVVIKAAAAVCRPSRRDGVIRNRLKSRNLIPVISTKHDYCPL
;
A
#
# COMPACT_ATOMS: atom_id res chain seq x y z
N MET A 1 5.73 -10.07 20.60
CA MET A 1 5.84 -8.67 20.18
C MET A 1 4.67 -8.40 19.30
N ASP A 2 3.74 -7.58 19.77
CA ASP A 2 2.52 -7.23 19.06
C ASP A 2 2.82 -6.09 18.07
N TYR A 3 2.01 -5.96 17.01
CA TYR A 3 2.13 -4.88 16.03
C TYR A 3 2.07 -3.49 16.69
N VAL A 4 1.29 -3.38 17.77
CA VAL A 4 1.12 -2.17 18.59
C VAL A 4 2.44 -1.75 19.26
N ASP A 5 3.30 -2.71 19.60
CA ASP A 5 4.60 -2.48 20.25
C ASP A 5 5.66 -1.92 19.27
N LEU A 6 5.41 -1.99 17.96
CA LEU A 6 6.32 -1.48 16.92
C LEU A 6 6.10 0.01 16.61
N ILE A 7 5.00 0.59 17.10
CA ILE A 7 4.63 1.99 16.85
C ILE A 7 5.16 2.86 17.98
N LYS A 8 5.93 3.91 17.63
CA LYS A 8 6.38 4.92 18.60
C LYS A 8 5.25 5.93 18.85
N TRP A 9 4.39 5.60 19.80
CA TRP A 9 3.21 6.39 20.16
C TRP A 9 3.53 7.83 20.62
N GLU A 10 4.73 8.05 21.14
CA GLU A 10 5.24 9.35 21.59
C GLU A 10 5.33 10.43 20.49
N ASN A 11 5.32 10.04 19.20
CA ASN A 11 5.42 10.95 18.07
C ASN A 11 4.18 10.94 17.16
N VAL A 12 3.03 10.47 17.66
CA VAL A 12 1.80 10.43 16.86
C VAL A 12 1.19 11.83 16.84
N THR A 13 1.25 12.47 15.68
CA THR A 13 0.56 13.74 15.40
C THR A 13 -0.90 13.47 15.06
N GLU A 14 -1.77 14.42 15.38
CA GLU A 14 -3.18 14.35 15.00
C GLU A 14 -3.33 14.20 13.48
N PRO A 15 -4.20 13.30 12.99
CA PRO A 15 -4.47 13.18 11.56
C PRO A 15 -5.04 14.50 10.99
N PRO A 16 -4.57 14.94 9.81
CA PRO A 16 -5.13 16.12 9.13
C PRO A 16 -6.64 16.07 8.86
N LEU A 17 -7.22 14.87 8.92
CA LEU A 17 -8.66 14.65 8.80
C LEU A 17 -9.43 15.16 10.03
N THR A 18 -8.85 15.04 11.23
CA THR A 18 -9.50 15.40 12.49
C THR A 18 -9.04 16.75 13.03
N GLU A 19 -7.90 17.26 12.59
CA GLU A 19 -7.26 18.52 13.05
C GLU A 19 -8.20 19.74 13.14
N ARG A 20 -9.25 19.78 12.32
CA ARG A 20 -10.24 20.88 12.28
C ARG A 20 -11.45 20.70 13.19
N PHE A 21 -11.53 19.58 13.92
CA PHE A 21 -12.65 19.21 14.77
C PHE A 21 -12.19 19.12 16.23
N SER A 22 -13.04 19.49 17.17
CA SER A 22 -12.72 19.30 18.59
C SER A 22 -12.96 17.86 19.02
N ASP A 23 -12.27 17.43 20.09
CA ASP A 23 -12.46 16.11 20.68
C ASP A 23 -13.92 15.84 21.06
N ASP A 24 -14.64 16.85 21.57
CA ASP A 24 -16.06 16.75 21.89
C ASP A 24 -16.92 16.51 20.64
N MET A 25 -16.63 17.20 19.53
CA MET A 25 -17.32 16.99 18.25
C MET A 25 -17.04 15.60 17.68
N ILE A 26 -15.82 15.09 17.85
CA ILE A 26 -15.43 13.74 17.43
C ILE A 26 -16.16 12.70 18.29
N ALA A 27 -16.18 12.89 19.61
CA ALA A 27 -16.88 12.01 20.54
C ALA A 27 -18.40 11.99 20.28
N GLU A 28 -19.02 13.15 20.07
CA GLU A 28 -20.43 13.25 19.71
C GLU A 28 -20.72 12.59 18.35
N ALA A 29 -19.84 12.75 17.35
CA ALA A 29 -19.99 12.09 16.06
C ALA A 29 -19.91 10.55 16.16
N ILE A 30 -19.12 10.02 17.11
CA ILE A 30 -19.01 8.58 17.40
C ILE A 30 -20.23 8.08 18.19
N ILE A 31 -20.73 8.85 19.16
CA ILE A 31 -21.75 8.42 20.13
C ILE A 31 -23.18 8.68 19.63
N VAL A 32 -23.44 9.83 19.00
CA VAL A 32 -24.81 10.38 18.84
C VAL A 32 -25.44 10.00 17.51
N ASN A 33 -24.73 10.07 16.38
CA ASN A 33 -25.28 9.61 15.09
C ASN A 33 -24.25 9.63 13.96
N SER A 34 -24.33 8.61 13.09
CA SER A 34 -23.58 8.51 11.83
C SER A 34 -23.82 9.70 10.87
N ALA A 35 -24.88 10.49 11.06
CA ALA A 35 -25.25 11.61 10.18
C ALA A 35 -24.20 12.73 10.10
N ILE A 36 -23.56 13.13 11.21
CA ILE A 36 -22.49 14.15 11.20
C ILE A 36 -21.25 13.61 10.47
N ILE A 37 -20.92 12.33 10.70
CA ILE A 37 -19.88 11.63 9.94
C ILE A 37 -20.25 11.57 8.45
N GLN A 38 -21.52 11.33 8.11
CA GLN A 38 -21.98 11.18 6.72
C GLN A 38 -21.98 12.49 5.91
N GLU A 39 -22.19 13.64 6.54
CA GLU A 39 -22.30 14.91 5.81
C GLU A 39 -20.96 15.67 5.74
N ALA A 40 -20.22 15.79 6.86
CA ALA A 40 -18.99 16.58 6.91
C ALA A 40 -17.71 15.75 6.66
N ILE A 41 -17.67 14.52 7.20
CA ILE A 41 -16.44 13.71 7.22
C ILE A 41 -16.42 12.74 6.04
N LEU A 42 -17.54 12.13 5.67
CA LEU A 42 -17.64 11.13 4.61
C LEU A 42 -17.36 11.71 3.24
N HIS A 43 -17.74 12.97 2.96
CA HIS A 43 -17.32 13.63 1.72
C HIS A 43 -15.79 13.77 1.65
N THR A 44 -15.18 14.12 2.79
CA THR A 44 -13.72 14.24 2.91
C THR A 44 -13.04 12.87 2.78
N ILE A 45 -13.56 11.83 3.46
CA ILE A 45 -13.07 10.44 3.41
C ILE A 45 -13.26 9.83 2.01
N LYS A 46 -14.41 10.06 1.36
CA LYS A 46 -14.66 9.61 -0.03
C LYS A 46 -13.73 10.31 -1.03
N GLY A 47 -13.33 11.54 -0.74
CA GLY A 47 -12.32 12.26 -1.52
C GLY A 47 -10.91 11.70 -1.34
N PHE A 48 -10.63 11.07 -0.21
CA PHE A 48 -9.39 10.34 -0.03
C PHE A 48 -9.44 9.01 -0.77
N PRO A 49 -8.46 8.72 -1.65
CA PRO A 49 -8.35 7.44 -2.35
C PRO A 49 -7.86 6.32 -1.39
N CYS A 50 -8.54 6.14 -0.25
CA CYS A 50 -8.14 5.21 0.81
C CYS A 50 -8.16 3.74 0.34
N HIS A 51 -9.03 3.44 -0.62
CA HIS A 51 -9.19 2.11 -1.23
C HIS A 51 -9.36 2.23 -2.73
N THR A 52 -8.34 2.73 -3.43
CA THR A 52 -8.37 2.65 -4.89
C THR A 52 -8.27 1.20 -5.34
N GLN A 53 -8.96 0.89 -6.42
CA GLN A 53 -8.79 -0.38 -7.15
C GLN A 53 -7.30 -0.65 -7.47
N ALA A 54 -6.48 0.39 -7.62
CA ALA A 54 -5.04 0.26 -7.79
C ALA A 54 -4.35 -0.34 -6.56
N THR A 55 -4.67 0.16 -5.35
CA THR A 55 -4.15 -0.41 -4.09
C THR A 55 -4.52 -1.89 -3.96
N GLU A 56 -5.78 -2.25 -4.21
CA GLU A 56 -6.22 -3.66 -4.17
C GLU A 56 -5.47 -4.54 -5.17
N ARG A 57 -5.28 -4.05 -6.41
CA ARG A 57 -4.53 -4.75 -7.46
C ARG A 57 -3.08 -4.95 -7.05
N ILE A 58 -2.42 -3.94 -6.48
CA ILE A 58 -1.04 -4.03 -6.02
C ILE A 58 -0.91 -5.06 -4.91
N VAL A 59 -1.74 -4.98 -3.87
CA VAL A 59 -1.73 -5.95 -2.76
C VAL A 59 -1.94 -7.38 -3.28
N LYS A 60 -2.88 -7.59 -4.22
CA LYS A 60 -3.11 -8.89 -4.84
C LYS A 60 -1.90 -9.41 -5.62
N VAL A 61 -1.23 -8.54 -6.39
CA VAL A 61 -0.01 -8.90 -7.13
C VAL A 61 1.12 -9.27 -6.18
N VAL A 62 1.35 -8.47 -5.14
CA VAL A 62 2.40 -8.70 -4.13
C VAL A 62 2.17 -10.03 -3.40
N ILE A 63 0.94 -10.29 -2.94
CA ILE A 63 0.59 -11.54 -2.26
C ILE A 63 0.81 -12.74 -3.17
N LYS A 64 0.35 -12.68 -4.43
CA LYS A 64 0.56 -13.76 -5.41
C LYS A 64 2.04 -14.02 -5.67
N ALA A 65 2.84 -12.96 -5.83
CA ALA A 65 4.28 -13.07 -6.04
C ALA A 65 4.99 -13.69 -4.82
N ALA A 66 4.65 -13.24 -3.60
CA ALA A 66 5.19 -13.79 -2.36
C ALA A 66 4.84 -15.28 -2.20
N ALA A 67 3.58 -15.65 -2.46
CA ALA A 67 3.14 -17.04 -2.41
C ALA A 67 3.89 -17.95 -3.41
N ALA A 68 4.24 -17.43 -4.59
CA ALA A 68 5.00 -18.17 -5.59
C ALA A 68 6.43 -18.51 -5.13
N VAL A 69 7.05 -17.70 -4.26
CA VAL A 69 8.44 -17.88 -3.81
C VAL A 69 8.59 -18.43 -2.38
N CYS A 70 7.48 -18.66 -1.67
CA CYS A 70 7.51 -19.05 -0.25
C CYS A 70 8.25 -20.38 0.01
N ARG A 71 8.22 -21.34 -0.92
CA ARG A 71 8.96 -22.62 -0.79
C ARG A 71 10.36 -22.54 -1.39
N PRO A 72 11.40 -23.11 -0.75
CA PRO A 72 12.78 -23.07 -1.28
C PRO A 72 12.92 -23.57 -2.72
N SER A 73 12.27 -24.67 -3.08
CA SER A 73 12.31 -25.24 -4.44
C SER A 73 11.62 -24.34 -5.48
N ARG A 74 10.53 -23.67 -5.12
CA ARG A 74 9.82 -22.73 -6.00
C ARG A 74 10.60 -21.44 -6.18
N ARG A 75 11.20 -20.93 -5.09
CA ARG A 75 12.08 -19.77 -5.11
C ARG A 75 13.26 -19.97 -6.06
N ASP A 76 13.92 -21.12 -5.97
CA ASP A 76 15.04 -21.46 -6.82
C ASP A 76 14.65 -21.53 -8.31
N GLY A 77 13.48 -22.11 -8.63
CA GLY A 77 12.94 -22.08 -10.00
C GLY A 77 12.70 -20.66 -10.52
N VAL A 78 12.13 -19.77 -9.70
CA VAL A 78 11.92 -18.35 -10.05
C VAL A 78 13.24 -17.63 -10.28
N ILE A 79 14.25 -17.86 -9.43
CA ILE A 79 15.58 -17.26 -9.58
C ILE A 79 16.25 -17.74 -10.86
N ARG A 80 16.28 -19.05 -11.12
CA ARG A 80 16.87 -19.62 -12.33
C ARG A 80 16.20 -19.12 -13.60
N ASN A 81 14.86 -19.03 -13.61
CA ASN A 81 14.14 -18.45 -14.74
C ASN A 81 14.45 -16.97 -14.96
N ARG A 82 14.57 -16.18 -13.89
CA ARG A 82 14.95 -14.76 -13.99
C ARG A 82 16.39 -14.56 -14.46
N LEU A 83 17.31 -15.42 -14.07
CA LEU A 83 18.69 -15.40 -14.59
C LEU A 83 18.72 -15.76 -16.07
N LYS A 84 17.98 -16.79 -16.49
CA LYS A 84 17.84 -17.15 -17.91
C LYS A 84 17.24 -16.01 -18.74
N SER A 85 16.17 -15.36 -18.25
CA SER A 85 15.57 -14.24 -18.98
C SER A 85 16.51 -13.05 -19.08
N ARG A 86 17.29 -12.75 -18.04
CA ARG A 86 18.33 -11.71 -18.09
C ARG A 86 19.43 -12.01 -19.10
N ASN A 87 19.82 -13.27 -19.25
CA ASN A 87 20.80 -13.66 -20.27
C ASN A 87 20.28 -13.51 -21.71
N LEU A 88 18.96 -13.48 -21.91
CA LEU A 88 18.35 -13.19 -23.22
C LEU A 88 18.31 -11.69 -23.53
N ILE A 89 18.45 -10.83 -22.50
CA ILE A 89 18.48 -9.39 -22.69
C ILE A 89 19.91 -9.02 -23.09
N PRO A 90 20.12 -8.39 -24.26
CA PRO A 90 21.46 -7.95 -24.66
C PRO A 90 22.02 -6.94 -23.65
N VAL A 91 23.33 -6.98 -23.45
CA VAL A 91 24.02 -5.97 -22.62
C VAL A 91 24.06 -4.67 -23.41
N ILE A 92 23.33 -3.67 -22.94
CA ILE A 92 23.24 -2.34 -23.53
C ILE A 92 24.16 -1.44 -22.71
N SER A 93 25.28 -1.00 -23.30
CA SER A 93 26.29 -0.19 -22.61
C SER A 93 26.04 1.30 -22.83
N THR A 94 25.46 1.64 -23.97
CA THR A 94 25.11 3.01 -24.38
C THR A 94 23.67 3.07 -24.85
N LYS A 95 23.07 4.27 -24.81
CA LYS A 95 21.71 4.48 -25.33
C LYS A 95 21.58 4.12 -26.82
N HIS A 96 22.67 4.25 -27.59
CA HIS A 96 22.68 3.89 -29.01
C HIS A 96 22.59 2.38 -29.24
N ASP A 97 22.97 1.56 -28.25
CA ASP A 97 22.89 0.10 -28.33
C ASP A 97 21.44 -0.40 -28.11
N TYR A 98 20.54 0.47 -27.64
CA TYR A 98 19.14 0.13 -27.44
C TYR A 98 18.39 0.17 -28.77
N CYS A 99 18.00 -1.01 -29.26
CA CYS A 99 17.09 -1.16 -30.39
C CYS A 99 15.75 -1.70 -29.87
N PRO A 100 14.66 -0.91 -29.89
CA PRO A 100 13.33 -1.41 -29.56
C PRO A 100 12.85 -2.37 -30.65
N LEU A 101 12.33 -3.53 -30.23
CA LEU A 101 11.64 -4.51 -31.09
C LEU A 101 10.26 -4.01 -31.51
#